data_AF-A0A5N7ZG78-F1
#
_entry.id   AF-A0A5N7ZG78-F1
#
_cell.length_a   1.000
_cell.length_b   1.000
_cell.length_c   1.000
_cell.angle_alpha   90.00
_cell.angle_beta   90.00
_cell.angle_gamma   90.00
#
_symmetry.space_group_name_H-M   'P 1'
#
loop_
_entity.id
_entity.type
_entity.pdbx_description
1 polymer ?
#
loop_
_entity_poly.entity_id
_entity_poly.type
_entity_poly.pdbx_seq_one_letter_code
_entity_poly.pdbx_strand_id
1 'polypeptide(L)'
;MDELPQLLNILFGQMSFVGPRPDIPGYYDKLVGDERKILELKPGLTSEASIKYSNEEEILKNIPNPEKFNNEVIFPDKIKMNLHYYYNRSFIGDLKVIFNTLLRFC
;
A
#
# COMPACT_ATOMS: atom_id res chain seq x y z
N MET A 1 -13.77 -3.64 -8.71
CA MET A 1 -12.71 -3.64 -9.75
C MET A 1 -12.34 -5.08 -10.00
N ASP A 2 -12.49 -5.55 -11.24
CA ASP A 2 -12.11 -6.93 -11.58
C ASP A 2 -10.60 -7.12 -11.38
N GLU A 3 -10.20 -8.16 -10.68
CA GLU A 3 -8.80 -8.45 -10.32
C GLU A 3 -8.02 -9.14 -11.45
N LEU A 4 -8.73 -9.73 -12.42
CA LEU A 4 -8.15 -10.37 -13.62
C LEU A 4 -7.21 -9.44 -14.42
N PRO A 5 -7.61 -8.19 -14.73
CA PRO A 5 -6.72 -7.19 -15.32
C PRO A 5 -5.44 -6.92 -14.52
N GLN A 6 -5.49 -6.96 -13.18
CA GLN A 6 -4.32 -6.68 -12.34
C GLN A 6 -3.31 -7.82 -12.38
N LEU A 7 -3.77 -9.08 -12.46
CA LEU A 7 -2.86 -10.22 -12.63
C LEU A 7 -2.11 -10.15 -13.96
N LEU A 8 -2.77 -9.71 -15.04
CA LEU A 8 -2.11 -9.46 -16.32
C LEU A 8 -1.04 -8.37 -16.20
N ASN A 9 -1.30 -7.29 -15.45
CA ASN A 9 -0.30 -6.24 -15.20
C ASN A 9 0.94 -6.76 -14.46
N ILE A 10 0.79 -7.75 -13.58
CA ILE A 10 1.93 -8.43 -12.94
C ILE A 10 2.71 -9.23 -13.97
N LEU A 11 2.03 -9.99 -14.84
CA LEU A 11 2.67 -10.77 -15.90
C LEU A 11 3.41 -9.89 -16.92
N PHE A 12 2.86 -8.72 -17.26
CA PHE A 12 3.50 -7.73 -18.14
C PHE A 12 4.53 -6.85 -17.40
N GLY A 13 4.79 -7.11 -16.12
CA GLY A 13 5.81 -6.42 -15.34
C GLY A 13 5.49 -4.97 -14.95
N GLN A 14 4.25 -4.52 -15.16
CA GLN A 14 3.76 -3.19 -14.77
C GLN A 14 3.45 -3.11 -13.26
N MET A 15 3.08 -4.24 -12.65
CA MET A 15 2.82 -4.38 -11.22
C MET A 15 3.66 -5.52 -10.61
N SER A 16 3.62 -5.61 -9.29
CA SER A 16 4.16 -6.70 -8.48
C SER A 16 3.04 -7.34 -7.64
N PHE A 17 3.28 -8.55 -7.10
CA PHE A 17 2.38 -9.09 -6.08
C PHE A 17 2.45 -8.27 -4.78
N VAL A 18 3.68 -7.91 -4.38
CA VAL A 18 3.93 -7.10 -3.19
C VAL A 18 4.52 -5.76 -3.57
N GLY A 19 3.94 -4.69 -3.04
CA GLY A 19 4.32 -3.31 -3.33
C GLY A 19 3.26 -2.32 -2.86
N PRO A 20 3.61 -1.03 -2.73
CA PRO A 20 2.69 -0.01 -2.28
C PRO A 20 1.50 0.09 -3.24
N ARG A 21 0.30 0.26 -2.69
CA ARG A 21 -0.87 0.62 -3.50
C ARG A 21 -0.85 2.13 -3.74
N PRO A 22 -1.04 2.60 -5.00
CA PRO A 22 -1.19 4.02 -5.26
C PRO A 22 -2.36 4.57 -4.43
N ASP A 23 -2.12 5.66 -3.72
CA ASP A 23 -3.17 6.35 -2.98
C ASP A 23 -3.97 7.29 -3.92
N ILE A 24 -4.98 7.97 -3.39
CA ILE A 24 -5.81 8.92 -4.13
C ILE A 24 -4.89 9.99 -4.78
N PRO A 25 -5.16 10.43 -6.03
CA PRO A 25 -4.38 11.47 -6.68
C PRO A 25 -4.17 12.70 -5.78
N GLY A 26 -2.97 13.28 -5.80
CA GLY A 26 -2.61 14.43 -4.95
C GLY A 26 -1.91 14.10 -3.64
N TYR A 27 -1.98 12.87 -3.13
CA TYR A 27 -1.25 12.48 -1.91
C TYR A 27 0.23 12.21 -2.20
N TYR A 28 0.50 11.34 -3.18
CA TYR A 28 1.87 10.96 -3.52
C TYR A 28 2.63 12.11 -4.23
N ASP A 29 1.92 13.09 -4.76
CA ASP A 29 2.49 14.32 -5.33
C ASP A 29 3.13 15.23 -4.26
N LYS A 30 2.72 15.07 -3.00
CA LYS A 30 3.25 15.84 -1.85
C LYS A 30 4.52 15.24 -1.25
N LEU A 31 4.95 14.05 -1.71
CA LEU A 31 6.12 13.38 -1.16
C LEU A 31 7.40 14.15 -1.46
N VAL A 32 8.20 14.37 -0.42
CA VAL A 32 9.46 15.11 -0.48
C VAL A 32 10.61 14.29 0.11
N GLY A 33 11.83 14.58 -0.33
CA GLY A 33 13.04 13.93 0.19
C GLY A 33 12.99 12.41 0.07
N ASP A 34 13.19 11.73 1.19
CA ASP A 34 13.30 10.26 1.25
C ASP A 34 12.01 9.55 0.85
N GLU A 35 10.85 10.15 1.13
CA GLU A 35 9.54 9.57 0.83
C GLU A 35 9.34 9.30 -0.67
N ARG A 36 10.01 10.08 -1.53
CA ARG A 36 9.94 9.90 -2.99
C ARG A 36 10.50 8.57 -3.46
N LYS A 37 11.31 7.87 -2.64
CA LYS A 37 11.78 6.51 -2.93
C LYS A 37 10.64 5.51 -3.08
N ILE A 38 9.49 5.75 -2.46
CA ILE A 38 8.29 4.93 -2.65
C ILE A 38 7.88 4.90 -4.13
N LEU A 39 8.07 5.99 -4.87
CA LEU A 39 7.72 6.09 -6.29
C LEU A 39 8.61 5.24 -7.21
N GLU A 40 9.74 4.74 -6.69
CA GLU A 40 10.62 3.80 -7.41
C GLU A 40 10.14 2.35 -7.29
N LEU A 41 9.18 2.06 -6.39
CA LEU A 41 8.59 0.74 -6.23
C LEU A 41 7.48 0.52 -7.25
N LYS A 42 7.40 -0.72 -7.75
CA LYS A 42 6.25 -1.13 -8.56
C LYS A 42 5.00 -1.19 -7.68
N PRO A 43 3.84 -0.71 -8.17
CA PRO A 43 2.57 -0.93 -7.50
C PRO A 43 2.33 -2.41 -7.23
N GLY A 44 1.85 -2.71 -6.02
CA GLY A 44 1.57 -4.08 -5.58
C GLY A 44 0.08 -4.41 -5.53
N LEU A 45 -0.25 -5.69 -5.66
CA LEU A 45 -1.57 -6.20 -5.31
C LEU A 45 -1.80 -6.13 -3.79
N THR A 46 -0.76 -6.42 -3.00
CA THR A 46 -0.78 -6.31 -1.54
C THR A 46 0.49 -5.64 -0.98
N SER A 47 0.42 -5.20 0.28
CA SER A 47 1.47 -4.62 1.09
C SER A 47 1.10 -4.73 2.57
N GLU A 48 2.06 -4.58 3.45
CA GLU A 48 1.78 -4.44 4.89
C GLU A 48 0.79 -3.29 5.16
N ALA A 49 0.92 -2.17 4.44
CA ALA A 49 0.03 -1.02 4.55
C ALA A 49 -1.41 -1.35 4.12
N SER A 50 -1.60 -2.07 3.00
CA SER A 50 -2.94 -2.46 2.54
C SER A 50 -3.59 -3.54 3.41
N ILE A 51 -2.79 -4.40 4.08
CA ILE A 51 -3.32 -5.35 5.06
C ILE A 51 -3.79 -4.61 6.31
N LYS A 52 -2.96 -3.71 6.85
CA LYS A 52 -3.30 -2.92 8.06
C LYS A 52 -4.54 -2.05 7.84
N TYR A 53 -4.64 -1.42 6.68
CA TYR A 53 -5.72 -0.51 6.31
C TYR A 53 -6.72 -1.16 5.35
N SER A 54 -6.96 -2.46 5.46
CA SER A 54 -7.86 -3.19 4.56
C SER A 54 -9.31 -2.71 4.61
N ASN A 55 -9.75 -2.16 5.74
CA ASN A 55 -11.07 -1.56 5.97
C ASN A 55 -10.99 -0.04 6.19
N GLU A 56 -10.01 0.62 5.56
CA GLU A 56 -9.77 2.08 5.68
C GLU A 56 -11.04 2.91 5.51
N GLU A 57 -11.89 2.59 4.53
CA GLU A 57 -13.13 3.32 4.29
C GLU A 57 -14.09 3.26 5.49
N GLU A 58 -14.20 2.09 6.13
CA GLU A 58 -15.03 1.90 7.32
C GLU A 58 -14.43 2.62 8.53
N ILE A 59 -13.10 2.58 8.69
CA ILE A 59 -12.39 3.34 9.71
C ILE A 59 -12.73 4.82 9.55
N LEU A 60 -12.55 5.36 8.34
CA LEU A 60 -12.77 6.78 8.04
C LEU A 60 -14.22 7.22 8.21
N LYS A 61 -15.21 6.38 7.86
CA LYS A 61 -16.65 6.69 8.05
C LYS A 61 -17.04 6.99 9.50
N ASN A 62 -16.33 6.41 10.46
CA ASN A 62 -16.62 6.54 11.89
C ASN A 62 -15.82 7.67 12.58
N ILE A 63 -15.02 8.44 11.83
CA ILE A 63 -14.20 9.51 12.36
C ILE A 63 -14.87 10.88 12.12
N PRO A 64 -14.96 11.77 13.14
CA PRO A 64 -15.59 13.08 12.98
C PRO A 64 -14.99 13.97 11.89
N ASN A 65 -13.68 13.86 11.64
CA ASN A 65 -13.00 14.53 10.52
C ASN A 65 -12.11 13.51 9.78
N PRO A 66 -12.68 12.78 8.81
CA PRO A 66 -11.99 11.70 8.11
C PRO A 66 -10.76 12.19 7.34
N GLU A 67 -10.86 13.35 6.69
CA GLU A 67 -9.75 13.92 5.92
C GLU A 67 -8.55 14.23 6.81
N LYS A 68 -8.78 14.90 7.94
CA LYS A 68 -7.72 15.21 8.91
C LYS A 68 -7.08 13.93 9.45
N PHE A 69 -7.89 12.94 9.80
CA PHE A 69 -7.37 11.66 10.29
C PHE A 69 -6.58 10.89 9.23
N ASN A 70 -7.01 10.92 7.98
CA ASN A 70 -6.24 10.34 6.89
C ASN A 70 -4.89 11.08 6.74
N ASN A 71 -4.92 12.41 6.71
CA ASN A 71 -3.72 13.23 6.51
C ASN A 71 -2.70 13.13 7.65
N GLU A 72 -3.15 13.00 8.89
CA GLU A 72 -2.28 13.07 10.07
C GLU A 72 -1.95 11.68 10.65
N VAL A 73 -2.72 10.64 10.32
CA VAL A 73 -2.58 9.31 10.94
C VAL A 73 -2.35 8.22 9.90
N ILE A 74 -3.32 7.99 9.00
CA ILE A 74 -3.26 6.84 8.09
C ILE A 74 -2.17 7.04 7.04
N PHE A 75 -2.18 8.18 6.35
CA PHE A 75 -1.24 8.44 5.26
C PHE A 75 0.22 8.47 5.75
N PRO A 76 0.60 9.18 6.82
CA PRO A 76 1.97 9.14 7.34
C PRO A 76 2.43 7.75 7.75
N ASP A 77 1.55 6.92 8.32
CA ASP A 77 1.89 5.56 8.70
C ASP A 77 2.06 4.65 7.46
N LYS A 78 1.21 4.78 6.45
CA LYS A 78 1.40 4.12 5.14
C LYS A 78 2.76 4.48 4.53
N ILE A 79 3.17 5.75 4.55
CA ILE A 79 4.47 6.19 4.05
C ILE A 79 5.62 5.53 4.83
N LYS A 80 5.54 5.49 6.15
CA LYS A 80 6.54 4.81 6.99
C LYS A 80 6.65 3.32 6.65
N MET A 81 5.52 2.63 6.50
CA MET A 81 5.49 1.21 6.13
C MET A 81 6.06 0.96 4.73
N ASN A 82 5.74 1.83 3.78
CA ASN A 82 6.22 1.74 2.40
C ASN A 82 7.73 2.03 2.29
N LEU A 83 8.25 3.01 3.04
CA LEU A 83 9.69 3.25 3.14
C LEU A 83 10.41 2.08 3.80
N HIS A 84 9.84 1.53 4.87
CA HIS A 84 10.40 0.32 5.48
C HIS A 84 10.46 -0.83 4.47
N TYR A 85 9.42 -1.02 3.66
CA TYR A 85 9.42 -2.00 2.58
C TYR A 85 10.49 -1.68 1.53
N TYR A 86 10.63 -0.43 1.09
CA TYR A 86 11.68 -0.01 0.15
C TYR A 86 13.07 -0.45 0.60
N TYR A 87 13.41 -0.19 1.87
CA TYR A 87 14.74 -0.48 2.41
C TYR A 87 14.98 -1.95 2.76
N ASN A 88 13.94 -2.71 3.10
CA ASN A 88 14.06 -4.07 3.65
C ASN A 88 13.45 -5.15 2.75
N ARG A 89 13.10 -4.82 1.51
CA ARG A 89 12.48 -5.77 0.58
C ARG A 89 13.35 -7.01 0.42
N SER A 90 12.73 -8.17 0.53
CA SER A 90 13.37 -9.46 0.34
C SER A 90 12.32 -10.47 -0.11
N PHE A 91 12.74 -11.50 -0.81
CA PHE A 91 11.85 -12.55 -1.30
C PHE A 91 11.06 -13.21 -0.16
N ILE A 92 11.72 -13.51 0.97
CA ILE A 92 11.07 -14.08 2.16
C ILE A 92 10.09 -13.07 2.78
N GLY A 93 10.44 -11.78 2.76
CA GLY A 93 9.53 -10.71 3.18
C GLY A 93 8.25 -10.71 2.35
N ASP A 94 8.37 -10.75 1.03
CA ASP A 94 7.22 -10.77 0.12
C ASP A 94 6.31 -11.98 0.36
N LEU A 95 6.89 -13.17 0.54
CA LEU A 95 6.12 -14.37 0.87
C LEU A 95 5.33 -14.22 2.18
N LYS A 96 5.91 -13.57 3.19
CA LYS A 96 5.20 -13.28 4.45
C LYS A 96 4.04 -12.32 4.23
N VAL A 97 4.22 -11.25 3.45
CA VAL A 97 3.12 -10.31 3.14
C VAL A 97 1.99 -11.04 2.42
N ILE A 98 2.31 -11.87 1.43
CA ILE A 98 1.31 -12.67 0.68
C ILE A 98 0.56 -13.61 1.64
N PHE A 99 1.28 -14.32 2.51
CA PHE A 99 0.67 -15.23 3.47
C PHE A 99 -0.21 -14.49 4.49
N ASN A 100 0.25 -13.36 5.03
CA ASN A 100 -0.54 -12.51 5.93
C ASN A 100 -1.79 -11.96 5.25
N THR A 101 -1.70 -11.66 3.95
CA THR A 101 -2.86 -11.26 3.15
C THR A 101 -3.89 -12.38 3.10
N LEU A 102 -3.48 -13.60 2.77
CA LEU A 102 -4.40 -14.75 2.72
C LEU A 102 -5.05 -15.01 4.07
N LEU A 103 -4.30 -14.99 5.17
CA LEU A 103 -4.84 -15.17 6.52
C LEU A 103 -5.82 -14.08 6.96
N ARG A 104 -5.71 -12.87 6.42
CA ARG A 104 -6.62 -11.77 6.76
C ARG A 104 -8.01 -11.95 6.12
N PHE A 105 -8.08 -12.61 4.97
CA PHE A 105 -9.30 -12.77 4.16
C PHE A 105 -9.86 -14.21 4.16
N CYS A 106 -9.25 -15.13 4.91
CA CYS A 106 -9.81 -16.44 5.24
C CYS A 106 -10.48 -16.40 6.61
#